data_AF-A0A7S4D7R0-F1
#
_entry.id   AF-A0A7S4D7R0-F1
#
_cell.length_a   1.000
_cell.length_b   1.000
_cell.length_c   1.000
_cell.angle_alpha   90.00
_cell.angle_beta   90.00
_cell.angle_gamma   90.00
#
_symmetry.space_group_name_H-M   'P 1'
#
loop_
_entity.id
_entity.type
_entity.pdbx_description
1 polymer ?
#
loop_
_entity_poly.entity_id
_entity_poly.type
_entity_poly.pdbx_seq_one_letter_code
_entity_poly.pdbx_strand_id
1 'polypeptide(L)'
;GRPAALLPLADMANHDAAAKNAEVVRTEGGGAALRAARDLAPGAALALDYGALPNDFFLLDYGFVVPDNPHDYAELGFSPGLFWTAQLVAGVLPDEDAAAAAAERPLERWQAERLEGLGLTGPGASVRLFRDGVEGRLLAAARVLCADAAPAGTE
;
A
#
# COMPACT_ATOMS: atom_id res chain seq x y z
N GLY A 1 -19.56 2.49 6.40
CA GLY A 1 -19.18 1.31 5.61
C GLY A 1 -20.39 0.48 5.29
N ARG A 2 -20.37 -0.31 4.22
CA ARG A 2 -21.40 -1.35 4.01
C ARG A 2 -21.22 -2.41 5.10
N PRO A 3 -22.30 -2.95 5.69
CA PRO A 3 -22.17 -3.99 6.71
C PRO A 3 -21.53 -5.24 6.10
N ALA A 4 -20.56 -5.81 6.81
CA ALA A 4 -20.02 -7.13 6.50
C ALA A 4 -21.03 -8.21 6.93
N ALA A 5 -21.02 -9.34 6.22
CA ALA A 5 -21.85 -10.49 6.53
C ALA A 5 -21.04 -11.76 6.29
N LEU A 6 -21.31 -12.79 7.09
CA LEU A 6 -20.86 -14.15 6.79
C LEU A 6 -21.83 -14.75 5.77
N LEU A 7 -21.30 -15.34 4.71
CA LEU A 7 -22.05 -15.98 3.64
C LEU A 7 -21.75 -17.48 3.67
N PRO A 8 -22.56 -18.28 4.42
CA PRO A 8 -22.39 -19.72 4.45
C PRO A 8 -22.29 -20.31 3.04
N LEU A 9 -21.43 -21.32 2.88
CA LEU A 9 -21.04 -21.94 1.61
C LEU A 9 -20.17 -21.07 0.70
N ALA A 10 -20.48 -19.78 0.50
CA ALA A 10 -19.66 -18.91 -0.33
C ALA A 10 -18.28 -18.68 0.29
N ASP A 11 -18.22 -18.51 1.61
CA ASP A 11 -16.98 -18.31 2.37
C ASP A 11 -16.04 -19.54 2.38
N MET A 12 -16.50 -20.70 1.87
CA MET A 12 -15.67 -21.91 1.76
C MET A 12 -14.78 -21.92 0.51
N ALA A 13 -15.02 -21.02 -0.45
CA ALA A 13 -14.22 -20.96 -1.68
C ALA A 13 -12.94 -20.16 -1.43
N ASN A 14 -11.79 -20.78 -1.74
CA ASN A 14 -10.47 -20.20 -1.48
C ASN A 14 -10.14 -19.01 -2.40
N HIS A 15 -9.15 -18.22 -2.00
CA HIS A 15 -8.55 -17.18 -2.82
C HIS A 15 -7.61 -17.76 -3.88
N ASP A 16 -7.82 -17.37 -5.13
CA ASP A 16 -6.82 -17.46 -6.20
C ASP A 16 -7.20 -16.43 -7.29
N ALA A 17 -6.55 -15.27 -7.28
CA ALA A 17 -6.85 -14.20 -8.25
C ALA A 17 -6.51 -14.62 -9.70
N ALA A 18 -5.50 -15.46 -9.90
CA ALA A 18 -5.06 -15.90 -11.23
C ALA A 18 -5.98 -16.98 -11.81
N ALA A 19 -6.47 -17.89 -10.96
CA ALA A 19 -7.37 -18.97 -11.36
C ALA A 19 -8.85 -18.70 -11.06
N LYS A 20 -9.20 -17.48 -10.62
CA LYS A 20 -10.56 -17.05 -10.28
C LYS A 20 -11.56 -17.60 -11.30
N ASN A 21 -12.56 -18.29 -10.80
CA ASN A 21 -13.56 -18.94 -11.62
C ASN A 21 -14.98 -18.82 -11.06
N ALA A 22 -15.15 -18.12 -9.93
CA ALA A 22 -16.43 -17.81 -9.34
C ALA A 22 -16.47 -16.38 -8.79
N GLU A 23 -17.66 -15.91 -8.49
CA GLU A 23 -17.91 -14.61 -7.86
C GLU A 23 -19.18 -14.64 -7.02
N VAL A 24 -19.20 -13.83 -5.96
CA VAL A 24 -20.38 -13.62 -5.13
C VAL A 24 -21.22 -12.49 -5.74
N VAL A 25 -22.46 -12.78 -6.10
CA VAL A 25 -23.39 -11.82 -6.72
C VAL A 25 -24.64 -11.63 -5.88
N ARG A 26 -25.25 -10.46 -5.96
CA ARG A 26 -26.57 -10.21 -5.37
C ARG A 26 -27.66 -10.79 -6.26
N THR A 27 -28.65 -11.43 -5.66
CA THR A 27 -29.83 -11.92 -6.37
C THR A 27 -30.94 -10.87 -6.32
N GLU A 28 -31.89 -10.96 -7.26
CA GLU A 28 -33.03 -10.02 -7.35
C GLU A 28 -33.91 -10.04 -6.08
N GLY A 29 -33.93 -11.15 -5.35
CA GLY A 29 -34.63 -11.29 -4.07
C GLY A 29 -33.87 -10.76 -2.84
N GLY A 30 -32.75 -10.07 -3.03
CA GLY A 30 -31.93 -9.51 -1.94
C GLY A 30 -30.98 -10.51 -1.26
N GLY A 31 -30.83 -11.71 -1.81
CA GLY A 31 -29.88 -12.72 -1.35
C GLY A 31 -28.50 -12.58 -2.00
N ALA A 32 -27.62 -13.53 -1.70
CA ALA A 32 -26.32 -13.70 -2.35
C ALA A 32 -26.25 -15.08 -3.03
N ALA A 33 -25.55 -15.16 -4.15
CA ALA A 33 -25.27 -16.40 -4.85
C ALA A 33 -23.79 -16.48 -5.22
N LEU A 34 -23.22 -17.68 -5.12
CA LEU A 34 -21.91 -17.99 -5.69
C LEU A 34 -22.12 -18.43 -7.15
N ARG A 35 -21.69 -17.60 -8.09
CA ARG A 35 -21.86 -17.82 -9.53
C ARG A 35 -20.53 -18.21 -10.16
N ALA A 36 -20.52 -19.27 -10.95
CA ALA A 36 -19.38 -19.60 -11.78
C ALA A 36 -19.20 -18.54 -12.88
N ALA A 37 -17.96 -18.08 -13.09
CA ALA A 37 -17.60 -17.10 -14.11
C ALA A 37 -17.36 -17.75 -15.50
N ARG A 38 -17.28 -19.09 -15.54
CA ARG A 38 -17.08 -19.91 -16.73
C ARG A 38 -17.58 -21.33 -16.47
N ASP A 39 -17.66 -22.16 -17.52
CA ASP A 39 -17.93 -23.59 -17.37
C ASP A 39 -16.81 -24.29 -16.59
N LEU A 40 -17.19 -25.19 -15.68
CA LEU A 40 -16.28 -25.91 -14.79
C LEU A 40 -16.43 -27.42 -14.99
N ALA A 41 -15.30 -28.11 -15.05
CA ALA A 41 -15.29 -29.57 -15.07
C ALA A 41 -15.75 -30.12 -13.71
N PRO A 42 -16.39 -31.30 -13.68
CA PRO A 42 -16.70 -31.99 -12.42
C PRO A 42 -15.45 -32.16 -11.55
N GLY A 43 -15.54 -31.79 -10.28
CA GLY A 43 -14.43 -31.86 -9.32
C GLY A 43 -13.48 -30.67 -9.33
N ALA A 44 -13.65 -29.69 -10.22
CA ALA A 44 -12.88 -28.45 -10.17
C ALA A 44 -13.18 -27.65 -8.90
N ALA A 45 -12.14 -27.17 -8.22
CA ALA A 45 -12.29 -26.28 -7.07
C ALA A 45 -12.80 -24.89 -7.49
N LEU A 46 -13.65 -24.31 -6.65
CA LEU A 46 -14.09 -22.92 -6.82
C LEU A 46 -13.04 -21.99 -6.22
N ALA A 47 -12.65 -20.99 -7.01
CA ALA A 47 -11.67 -19.98 -6.66
C ALA A 47 -12.30 -18.59 -6.79
N LEU A 48 -12.18 -17.83 -5.71
CA LEU A 48 -12.59 -16.42 -5.60
C LEU A 48 -11.38 -15.51 -5.65
N ASP A 49 -11.63 -14.25 -6.01
CA ASP A 49 -10.68 -13.16 -5.77
C ASP A 49 -11.17 -12.36 -4.56
N TYR A 50 -10.37 -12.32 -3.50
CA TYR A 50 -10.69 -11.60 -2.26
C TYR A 50 -10.33 -10.11 -2.38
N GLY A 51 -9.65 -9.73 -3.46
CA GLY A 51 -9.22 -8.37 -3.76
C GLY A 51 -7.69 -8.23 -3.80
N ALA A 52 -7.27 -7.04 -4.21
CA ALA A 52 -5.87 -6.63 -4.25
C ALA A 52 -5.36 -6.29 -2.84
N LEU A 53 -5.05 -7.33 -2.05
CA LEU A 53 -4.64 -7.23 -0.66
C LEU A 53 -3.15 -7.62 -0.49
N PRO A 54 -2.40 -6.95 0.40
CA PRO A 54 -1.02 -7.34 0.74
C PRO A 54 -0.99 -8.63 1.60
N ASN A 55 0.17 -9.28 1.68
CA ASN A 55 0.31 -10.56 2.39
C ASN A 55 0.24 -10.42 3.91
N ASP A 56 0.55 -9.27 4.49
CA ASP A 56 0.32 -9.04 5.91
C ASP A 56 -1.17 -9.10 6.24
N PHE A 57 -2.04 -8.55 5.40
CA PHE A 57 -3.48 -8.65 5.51
C PHE A 57 -3.97 -10.10 5.31
N PHE A 58 -3.49 -10.80 4.28
CA PHE A 58 -3.83 -12.22 4.10
C PHE A 58 -3.41 -13.07 5.31
N LEU A 59 -2.24 -12.80 5.88
CA LEU A 59 -1.73 -13.56 7.02
C LEU A 59 -2.55 -13.29 8.29
N LEU A 60 -2.83 -12.02 8.58
CA LEU A 60 -3.49 -11.61 9.82
C LEU A 60 -5.00 -11.91 9.81
N ASP A 61 -5.68 -11.67 8.69
CA ASP A 61 -7.14 -11.80 8.59
C ASP A 61 -7.58 -13.17 8.05
N TYR A 62 -6.75 -13.85 7.26
CA TYR A 62 -7.09 -15.13 6.62
C TYR A 62 -6.16 -16.30 6.96
N GLY A 63 -5.03 -16.07 7.61
CA GLY A 63 -4.12 -17.13 8.06
C GLY A 63 -3.30 -17.79 6.95
N PHE A 64 -3.12 -17.15 5.80
CA PHE A 64 -2.27 -17.64 4.72
C PHE A 64 -1.49 -16.50 4.03
N VAL A 65 -0.53 -16.84 3.18
CA VAL A 65 0.16 -15.88 2.30
C VAL A 65 0.05 -16.33 0.85
N VAL A 66 -0.01 -15.38 -0.07
CA VAL A 66 -0.03 -15.64 -1.51
C VAL A 66 1.40 -15.58 -2.06
N PRO A 67 1.93 -16.68 -2.63
CA PRO A 67 3.23 -16.66 -3.30
C PRO A 67 3.23 -15.65 -4.45
N ASP A 68 4.31 -14.87 -4.55
CA ASP A 68 4.50 -13.86 -5.60
C ASP A 68 3.30 -12.91 -5.80
N ASN A 69 2.65 -12.53 -4.69
CA ASN A 69 1.51 -11.61 -4.69
C ASN A 69 1.88 -10.25 -5.34
N PRO A 70 1.27 -9.88 -6.47
CA PRO A 70 1.58 -8.62 -7.16
C PRO A 70 1.08 -7.38 -6.41
N HIS A 71 0.25 -7.57 -5.39
CA HIS A 71 -0.31 -6.50 -4.55
C HIS A 71 0.39 -6.40 -3.19
N ASP A 72 1.47 -7.16 -2.99
CA ASP A 72 2.23 -7.14 -1.73
C ASP A 72 3.03 -5.84 -1.58
N TYR A 73 3.00 -5.27 -0.38
CA TYR A 73 3.78 -4.10 -0.01
C TYR A 73 4.10 -4.10 1.48
N ALA A 74 5.17 -3.41 1.84
CA ALA A 74 5.46 -3.04 3.22
C ALA A 74 5.12 -1.57 3.44
N GLU A 75 4.42 -1.26 4.52
CA GLU A 75 4.13 0.12 4.91
C GLU A 75 5.18 0.62 5.90
N LEU A 76 5.76 1.80 5.60
CA LEU A 76 6.76 2.44 6.43
C LEU A 76 6.26 3.79 6.91
N GLY A 77 6.47 4.08 8.20
CA GLY A 77 6.29 5.42 8.74
C GLY A 77 7.18 6.41 8.00
N PHE A 78 6.63 7.58 7.67
CA PHE A 78 7.33 8.65 6.99
C PHE A 78 7.57 9.82 7.95
N SER A 79 8.82 10.28 8.00
CA SER A 79 9.16 11.58 8.57
C SER A 79 10.43 12.12 7.89
N PRO A 80 10.62 13.45 7.84
CA PRO A 80 11.88 14.03 7.34
C PRO A 80 13.12 13.48 8.07
N GLY A 81 13.03 13.26 9.38
CA GLY A 81 14.12 12.65 10.16
C GLY A 81 14.49 11.26 9.64
N LEU A 82 13.50 10.38 9.45
CA LEU A 82 13.73 9.03 8.90
C LEU A 82 14.33 9.09 7.49
N PHE A 83 13.94 10.08 6.67
CA PHE A 83 14.50 10.29 5.35
C PHE A 83 16.00 10.61 5.39
N TRP A 84 16.44 11.48 6.30
CA TRP A 84 17.87 11.81 6.45
C TRP A 84 18.68 10.67 7.08
N THR A 85 18.12 9.97 8.07
CA THR A 85 18.74 8.75 8.58
C THR A 85 18.94 7.71 7.47
N ALA A 86 17.96 7.58 6.56
CA ALA A 86 18.09 6.67 5.42
C ALA A 86 19.22 7.10 4.46
N GLN A 87 19.43 8.41 4.24
CA GLN A 87 20.53 8.90 3.43
C GLN A 87 21.91 8.58 4.04
N LEU A 88 22.05 8.67 5.36
CA LEU A 88 23.26 8.23 6.06
C LEU A 88 23.52 6.73 5.85
N VAL A 89 22.52 5.89 6.11
CA VAL A 89 22.64 4.44 5.96
C VAL A 89 22.97 4.05 4.51
N ALA A 90 22.45 4.79 3.53
CA ALA A 90 22.75 4.62 2.12
C ALA A 90 24.12 5.18 1.69
N GLY A 91 24.87 5.84 2.58
CA GLY A 91 26.17 6.47 2.28
C GLY A 91 26.07 7.72 1.42
N VAL A 92 24.89 8.34 1.33
CA VAL A 92 24.67 9.63 0.65
C VAL A 92 25.17 10.78 1.53
N LEU A 93 24.88 10.71 2.83
CA LEU A 93 25.45 11.62 3.83
C LEU A 93 26.72 11.00 4.44
N PRO A 94 27.74 11.81 4.74
CA PRO A 94 29.06 11.31 5.14
C PRO A 94 29.10 10.75 6.56
N ASP A 95 28.29 11.28 7.47
CA ASP A 95 28.32 10.94 8.90
C ASP A 95 26.99 11.29 9.61
N GLU A 96 26.88 10.85 10.88
CA GLU A 96 25.73 11.09 11.75
C GLU A 96 25.50 12.59 12.01
N ASP A 97 26.56 13.39 12.08
CA ASP A 97 26.48 14.83 12.32
C ASP A 97 25.79 15.55 11.15
N ALA A 98 26.14 15.19 9.91
CA ALA A 98 25.49 15.72 8.71
C ALA A 98 24.01 15.32 8.63
N ALA A 99 23.67 14.08 9.02
CA ALA A 99 22.30 13.61 9.06
C ALA A 99 21.47 14.32 10.13
N ALA A 100 22.04 14.52 11.32
CA ALA A 100 21.41 15.27 12.41
C ALA A 100 21.17 16.74 12.00
N ALA A 101 22.17 17.40 11.41
CA ALA A 101 22.05 18.77 10.91
C ALA A 101 20.95 18.90 9.84
N ALA A 102 20.81 17.92 8.94
CA ALA A 102 19.74 17.90 7.96
C ALA A 102 18.35 17.69 8.59
N ALA A 103 18.25 16.86 9.63
CA ALA A 103 17.01 16.59 10.35
C ALA A 103 16.53 17.75 11.22
N GLU A 104 17.46 18.52 11.78
CA GLU A 104 17.16 19.73 12.54
C GLU A 104 16.87 20.94 11.64
N ARG A 105 17.25 20.88 10.36
CA ARG A 105 16.96 21.97 9.41
C ARG A 105 15.44 22.15 9.29
N PRO A 106 14.89 23.33 9.65
CA PRO A 106 13.47 23.57 9.51
C PRO A 106 13.10 23.50 8.03
N LEU A 107 11.99 22.83 7.74
CA LEU A 107 11.43 22.82 6.39
C LEU A 107 11.03 24.23 5.99
N GLU A 108 11.36 24.61 4.77
CA GLU A 108 10.82 25.84 4.20
C GLU A 108 9.30 25.71 4.06
N ARG A 109 8.60 26.85 4.11
CA ARG A 109 7.12 26.88 4.06
C ARG A 109 6.57 26.08 2.87
N TRP A 110 7.15 26.24 1.68
CA TRP A 110 6.70 25.53 0.50
C TRP A 110 6.96 24.02 0.57
N GLN A 111 8.03 23.57 1.23
CA GLN A 111 8.31 22.14 1.43
C GLN A 111 7.25 21.53 2.36
N ALA A 112 6.94 22.23 3.45
CA ALA A 112 5.90 21.81 4.40
C ALA A 112 4.52 21.72 3.72
N GLU A 113 4.12 22.74 2.95
CA GLU A 113 2.85 22.76 2.21
C GLU A 113 2.78 21.64 1.16
N ARG A 114 3.89 21.32 0.48
CA ARG A 114 3.93 20.22 -0.48
C ARG A 114 3.85 18.86 0.18
N LEU A 115 4.54 18.64 1.29
CA LEU A 115 4.45 17.39 2.04
C LEU A 115 3.05 17.20 2.64
N GLU A 116 2.42 18.27 3.11
CA GLU A 116 1.02 18.24 3.56
C GLU A 116 0.07 17.87 2.41
N GLY A 117 0.27 18.47 1.23
CA GLY A 117 -0.50 18.11 0.03
C GLY A 117 -0.31 16.65 -0.43
N LEU A 118 0.81 16.02 -0.08
CA LEU A 118 1.06 14.59 -0.30
C LEU A 118 0.47 13.70 0.82
N GLY A 119 -0.06 14.30 1.90
CA GLY A 119 -0.49 13.57 3.09
C GLY A 119 0.67 12.92 3.83
N LEU A 120 1.84 13.55 3.80
CA LEU A 120 3.09 13.06 4.40
C LEU A 120 3.53 13.92 5.60
N THR A 121 2.56 14.43 6.35
CA THR A 121 2.76 15.18 7.58
C THR A 121 2.00 14.53 8.73
N GLY A 122 2.55 14.63 9.94
CA GLY A 122 1.94 14.11 11.16
C GLY A 122 2.27 12.65 11.48
N PRO A 123 1.83 12.15 12.65
CA PRO A 123 2.28 10.88 13.22
C PRO A 123 1.77 9.63 12.47
N GLY A 124 0.75 9.77 11.63
CA GLY A 124 0.21 8.69 10.79
C GLY A 124 0.73 8.71 9.35
N ALA A 125 1.67 9.59 9.01
CA ALA A 125 2.24 9.66 7.68
C ALA A 125 2.99 8.37 7.36
N SER A 126 2.65 7.75 6.23
CA SER A 126 3.27 6.52 5.78
C SER A 126 3.39 6.47 4.26
N VAL A 127 4.34 5.65 3.82
CA VAL A 127 4.60 5.36 2.41
C VAL A 127 4.71 3.85 2.22
N ARG A 128 4.44 3.39 1.01
CA ARG A 128 4.52 1.97 0.64
C ARG A 128 5.77 1.63 -0.15
N LEU A 129 6.37 0.51 0.21
CA LEU A 129 7.44 -0.15 -0.54
C LEU A 129 6.86 -1.40 -1.19
N PHE A 130 7.09 -1.54 -2.50
CA PHE A 130 6.70 -2.70 -3.28
C PHE A 130 7.95 -3.52 -3.60
N ARG A 131 7.77 -4.78 -4.01
CA ARG A 131 8.90 -5.65 -4.44
C ARG A 131 9.77 -4.98 -5.51
N ASP A 132 9.13 -4.33 -6.48
CA ASP A 132 9.78 -3.77 -7.67
C ASP A 132 9.82 -2.23 -7.66
N GLY A 133 9.64 -1.59 -6.51
CA GLY A 133 9.72 -0.13 -6.45
C GLY A 133 9.12 0.49 -5.19
N VAL A 134 8.81 1.78 -5.29
CA VAL A 134 8.28 2.58 -4.19
C VAL A 134 7.06 3.36 -4.62
N GLU A 135 6.24 3.73 -3.64
CA GLU A 135 5.11 4.61 -3.87
C GLU A 135 5.54 5.98 -4.44
N GLY A 136 4.78 6.49 -5.41
CA GLY A 136 5.08 7.78 -6.05
C GLY A 136 5.15 8.96 -5.08
N ARG A 137 4.43 8.91 -3.95
CA ARG A 137 4.48 9.92 -2.90
C ARG A 137 5.85 9.99 -2.23
N LEU A 138 6.53 8.85 -2.03
CA LEU A 138 7.89 8.82 -1.48
C LEU A 138 8.88 9.50 -2.43
N LEU A 139 8.79 9.22 -3.73
CA LEU A 139 9.62 9.88 -4.74
C LEU A 139 9.38 11.38 -4.81
N ALA A 140 8.11 11.80 -4.71
CA ALA A 140 7.75 13.22 -4.68
C ALA A 140 8.31 13.91 -3.42
N ALA A 141 8.19 13.29 -2.26
CA ALA A 141 8.73 13.81 -1.01
C ALA A 141 10.26 13.92 -1.05
N ALA A 142 10.96 12.92 -1.57
CA ALA A 142 12.41 12.96 -1.74
C ALA A 142 12.86 14.15 -2.59
N ARG A 143 12.15 14.43 -3.70
CA ARG A 143 12.41 15.60 -4.55
C ARG A 143 12.19 16.92 -3.81
N VAL A 144 11.13 17.03 -3.03
CA VAL A 144 10.83 18.22 -2.22
C VAL A 144 11.92 18.46 -1.17
N LEU A 145 12.32 17.42 -0.46
CA LEU A 145 13.31 17.50 0.63
C LEU A 145 14.72 17.81 0.12
N CYS A 146 15.10 17.28 -1.04
CA CYS A 146 16.43 17.46 -1.62
C CYS A 146 16.58 18.70 -2.53
N ALA A 147 15.51 19.45 -2.78
CA ALA A 147 15.58 20.64 -3.63
C ALA A 147 16.15 21.85 -2.86
N ASP A 148 17.02 22.60 -3.53
CA ASP A 148 17.66 23.80 -2.97
C ASP A 148 16.75 25.04 -2.94
N ALA A 149 15.68 25.04 -3.75
CA ALA A 149 14.73 26.15 -3.85
C ALA A 149 13.36 25.66 -4.33
N ALA A 150 12.33 26.48 -4.11
CA ALA A 150 11.00 26.23 -4.64
C ALA A 150 11.02 26.14 -6.19
N PRO A 151 10.25 25.21 -6.79
CA PRO A 151 10.12 25.15 -8.24
C PRO A 151 9.45 26.44 -8.76
N ALA A 152 9.95 26.97 -9.89
CA ALA A 152 9.43 28.20 -10.48
C ALA A 152 7.92 28.08 -10.82
N GLY A 153 7.10 29.01 -10.33
CA GLY A 153 5.67 29.11 -10.67
C GLY A 153 4.67 28.64 -9.60
N THR A 154 5.02 28.68 -8.31
CA THR A 154 4.14 28.28 -7.20
C THR A 154 3.77 29.44 -6.26
N GLU A 155 3.53 30.63 -6.81
CA GLU A 155 2.83 31.73 -6.10
C GLU A 155 1.33 31.69 -6.40
#